data_AF-A0A1D7VMD4-F1
#
_entry.id   AF-A0A1D7VMD4-F1
#
_cell.length_a   1.000
_cell.length_b   1.000
_cell.length_c   1.000
_cell.angle_alpha   90.00
_cell.angle_beta   90.00
_cell.angle_gamma   90.00
#
_symmetry.space_group_name_H-M   'P 1'
#
loop_
_entity.id
_entity.type
_entity.pdbx_description
1 polymer ?
#
loop_
_entity_poly.entity_id
_entity_poly.type
_entity_poly.pdbx_seq_one_letter_code
_entity_poly.pdbx_strand_id
1 'polypeptide(L)'
;MFIYLRFFFEPGVPHTPLWPEHMDSPYGYPCEPERLPISADTRAELVRLSERFQSSLDWKYPQGPSPWSDAEKELFDEQADAALKALRGELGDGWKVLDERLPW
;
A
#
# COMPACT_ATOMS: atom_id res chain seq x y z
N MET A 1 14.31 -14.14 12.76
CA MET A 1 14.27 -13.76 11.34
C MET A 1 12.96 -13.03 11.13
N PHE A 2 12.96 -11.83 10.54
CA PHE A 2 11.73 -11.11 10.21
C PHE A 2 11.46 -11.23 8.71
N ILE A 3 10.19 -11.22 8.33
CA ILE A 3 9.80 -11.00 6.93
C ILE A 3 9.64 -9.49 6.73
N TYR A 4 10.29 -8.94 5.71
CA TYR A 4 10.27 -7.51 5.41
C TYR A 4 9.29 -7.20 4.28
N LEU A 5 8.45 -6.20 4.51
CA LEU A 5 7.59 -5.57 3.51
C LEU A 5 7.80 -4.06 3.55
N ARG A 6 7.82 -3.43 2.39
CA ARG A 6 7.78 -1.98 2.22
C ARG A 6 6.34 -1.60 1.84
N PHE A 7 5.82 -0.56 2.46
CA PHE A 7 4.46 -0.07 2.27
C PHE A 7 4.53 1.24 1.50
N PHE A 8 4.14 1.21 0.23
CA PHE A 8 4.00 2.39 -0.62
C PHE A 8 3.11 2.08 -1.82
N PHE A 9 2.48 3.12 -2.37
CA PHE A 9 1.62 3.00 -3.54
C PHE A 9 2.41 3.27 -4.81
N GLU A 10 2.27 2.40 -5.81
CA GLU A 10 2.93 2.56 -7.11
C GLU A 10 1.93 2.89 -8.22
N PRO A 11 2.23 3.88 -9.09
CA PRO A 11 1.50 4.09 -10.33
C PRO A 11 1.43 2.79 -11.16
N GLY A 12 0.22 2.36 -11.51
CA GLY A 12 -0.01 1.19 -12.35
C GLY A 12 -0.15 -0.12 -11.58
N VAL A 13 -0.05 -0.10 -10.24
CA VAL A 13 -0.25 -1.26 -9.38
C VAL A 13 -1.51 -1.06 -8.52
N PRO A 14 -2.71 -1.44 -9.02
CA PRO A 14 -3.97 -1.14 -8.34
C PRO A 14 -4.33 -2.13 -7.22
N HIS A 15 -3.61 -3.23 -7.05
CA HIS A 15 -4.07 -4.37 -6.25
C HIS A 15 -3.34 -4.53 -4.90
N THR A 16 -2.26 -3.79 -4.66
CA THR A 16 -1.49 -3.91 -3.41
C THR A 16 -0.55 -2.72 -3.22
N PRO A 17 -0.35 -2.24 -1.97
CA PRO A 17 0.71 -1.29 -1.64
C PRO A 17 1.94 -1.98 -1.01
N LEU A 18 2.02 -3.31 -1.10
CA LEU A 18 3.00 -4.11 -0.35
C LEU A 18 4.09 -4.67 -1.26
N TRP A 19 5.34 -4.41 -0.86
CA TRP A 19 6.52 -4.70 -1.64
C TRP A 19 7.52 -5.51 -0.83
N PRO A 20 7.69 -6.80 -1.13
CA PRO A 20 8.73 -7.59 -0.48
C PRO A 20 10.12 -7.06 -0.81
N GLU A 21 11.08 -7.38 0.04
CA GLU A 21 12.49 -7.03 -0.18
C GLU A 21 13.09 -7.80 -1.36
N HIS A 22 12.69 -9.06 -1.54
CA HIS A 22 13.21 -9.96 -2.56
C HIS A 22 12.14 -10.37 -3.59
N MET A 23 12.55 -10.49 -4.84
CA MET A 23 11.66 -10.85 -5.96
C MET A 23 11.16 -12.30 -5.90
N ASP A 24 11.88 -13.19 -5.20
CA ASP A 24 11.51 -14.60 -5.00
C ASP A 24 10.69 -14.83 -3.72
N SER A 25 10.11 -13.74 -3.16
CA SER A 25 9.25 -13.80 -1.99
C SER A 25 8.13 -14.85 -2.17
N PRO A 26 7.88 -15.71 -1.16
CA PRO A 26 6.77 -16.66 -1.22
C PRO A 26 5.40 -15.95 -1.27
N TYR A 27 5.36 -14.66 -0.95
CA TYR A 27 4.18 -13.81 -0.97
C TYR A 27 3.97 -13.07 -2.30
N GLY A 28 4.75 -13.35 -3.35
CA GLY A 28 4.65 -12.69 -4.67
C GLY A 28 5.52 -11.43 -4.80
N TYR A 29 5.58 -10.83 -5.99
CA TYR A 29 6.25 -9.54 -6.23
C TYR A 29 5.55 -8.75 -7.37
N PRO A 30 4.76 -7.70 -7.08
CA PRO A 30 4.44 -7.16 -5.75
C PRO A 30 3.69 -8.18 -4.87
N CYS A 31 3.60 -7.92 -3.57
CA CYS A 31 3.03 -8.89 -2.65
C CYS A 31 1.54 -9.13 -2.96
N GLU A 32 1.16 -10.40 -3.12
CA GLU A 32 -0.21 -10.89 -3.23
C GLU A 32 -0.82 -10.93 -1.82
N PRO A 33 -1.72 -10.00 -1.45
CA PRO A 33 -2.31 -9.95 -0.11
C PRO A 33 -3.05 -11.24 0.27
N GLU A 34 -3.43 -12.05 -0.73
CA GLU A 34 -4.05 -13.38 -0.60
C GLU A 34 -3.22 -14.37 0.19
N ARG A 35 -1.90 -14.23 0.11
CA ARG A 35 -0.92 -15.12 0.74
C ARG A 35 -0.53 -14.68 2.14
N LEU A 36 -0.94 -13.48 2.56
CA LEU A 36 -0.65 -12.94 3.89
C LEU A 36 -1.66 -13.47 4.93
N PRO A 37 -1.20 -13.74 6.17
CA PRO A 37 -2.06 -14.14 7.28
C PRO A 37 -2.81 -12.93 7.87
N ILE A 38 -3.57 -12.23 7.02
CA ILE A 38 -4.35 -11.03 7.37
C ILE A 38 -5.84 -11.27 7.09
N SER A 39 -6.69 -10.48 7.73
CA SER A 39 -8.13 -10.51 7.57
C SER A 39 -8.55 -10.09 6.16
N ALA A 40 -9.75 -10.53 5.76
CA ALA A 40 -10.36 -10.13 4.50
C ALA A 40 -10.61 -8.60 4.45
N ASP A 41 -10.90 -7.99 5.60
CA ASP A 41 -11.16 -6.54 5.72
C ASP A 41 -9.88 -5.73 5.47
N THR A 42 -8.77 -6.09 6.13
CA THR A 42 -7.47 -5.45 5.90
C THR A 42 -7.03 -5.64 4.45
N ARG A 43 -7.24 -6.83 3.88
CA ARG A 43 -6.96 -7.09 2.47
C ARG A 43 -7.76 -6.20 1.52
N ALA A 44 -9.08 -6.13 1.72
CA ALA A 44 -9.96 -5.33 0.88
C ALA A 44 -9.60 -3.84 0.96
N GLU A 45 -9.22 -3.36 2.15
CA GLU A 45 -8.80 -1.97 2.35
C GLU A 45 -7.49 -1.64 1.62
N LEU A 46 -6.51 -2.55 1.65
CA LEU A 46 -5.25 -2.38 0.90
C LEU A 46 -5.51 -2.26 -0.61
N VAL A 47 -6.38 -3.12 -1.17
CA VAL A 47 -6.78 -3.06 -2.59
C VAL A 47 -7.51 -1.76 -2.88
N ARG A 48 -8.52 -1.40 -2.06
CA ARG A 48 -9.31 -0.17 -2.24
C ARG A 48 -8.43 1.08 -2.27
N LEU A 49 -7.43 1.16 -1.37
CA LEU A 49 -6.50 2.27 -1.33
C LEU A 49 -5.59 2.30 -2.56
N SER A 50 -5.07 1.15 -3.01
CA SER A 50 -4.25 1.06 -4.22
C SER A 50 -5.03 1.45 -5.48
N GLU A 51 -6.30 1.07 -5.59
CA GLU A 51 -7.20 1.50 -6.66
C GLU A 51 -7.47 3.01 -6.59
N ARG A 52 -7.80 3.52 -5.39
CA ARG A 52 -8.03 4.96 -5.18
C ARG A 52 -6.80 5.77 -5.57
N PHE A 53 -5.60 5.35 -5.15
CA PHE A 53 -4.34 6.03 -5.47
C PHE A 53 -4.15 6.24 -6.98
N GLN A 54 -4.63 5.35 -7.84
CA GLN A 54 -4.49 5.52 -9.29
C GLN A 54 -5.23 6.77 -9.81
N SER A 55 -6.25 7.26 -9.09
CA SER A 55 -6.95 8.50 -9.41
C SER A 55 -6.21 9.76 -8.94
N SER A 56 -5.17 9.61 -8.12
CA SER A 56 -4.27 10.71 -7.73
C SER A 56 -3.29 11.12 -8.83
N LEU A 57 -3.37 10.49 -10.01
CA LEU A 57 -2.52 10.76 -11.16
C LEU A 57 -3.36 11.22 -12.34
N ASP A 58 -2.91 12.27 -13.02
CA ASP A 58 -3.38 12.53 -14.39
C ASP A 58 -2.62 11.60 -15.34
N TRP A 59 -3.26 10.50 -15.76
CA TRP A 59 -2.65 9.53 -16.68
C TRP A 59 -2.28 10.10 -18.05
N LYS A 60 -2.82 11.27 -18.44
CA LYS A 60 -2.39 11.97 -19.66
C LYS A 60 -1.10 12.75 -19.45
N TYR A 61 -0.79 13.14 -18.21
CA TYR A 61 0.39 13.90 -17.84
C TYR A 61 0.89 13.52 -16.43
N PRO A 62 1.42 12.28 -16.24
CA PRO A 62 1.67 11.70 -14.91
C PRO A 62 2.81 12.37 -14.15
N GLN A 63 3.67 13.12 -14.85
CA GLN A 63 4.73 13.94 -14.27
C GLN A 63 4.22 15.29 -13.71
N GLY A 64 2.94 15.61 -13.93
CA GLY A 64 2.30 16.78 -13.38
C GLY A 64 1.90 16.63 -11.91
N PRO A 65 1.35 17.69 -11.29
CA PRO A 65 0.81 17.59 -9.95
C PRO A 65 -0.40 16.63 -9.92
N SER A 66 -0.63 16.03 -8.76
CA SER A 66 -1.86 15.26 -8.51
C SER A 66 -3.11 16.11 -8.79
N PRO A 67 -4.16 15.57 -9.45
CA PRO A 67 -5.44 16.24 -9.60
C PRO A 67 -6.25 16.27 -8.29
N TRP A 68 -5.83 15.54 -7.25
CA TRP A 68 -6.47 15.60 -5.95
C TRP A 68 -6.26 16.97 -5.28
N SER A 69 -7.32 17.43 -4.64
CA SER A 69 -7.27 18.52 -3.68
C SER A 69 -6.45 18.14 -2.43
N ASP A 70 -6.00 19.14 -1.67
CA ASP A 70 -5.25 18.88 -0.44
C ASP A 70 -6.08 18.11 0.60
N ALA A 71 -7.39 18.33 0.66
CA ALA A 71 -8.28 17.57 1.53
C ALA A 71 -8.40 16.09 1.12
N GLU A 72 -8.34 15.78 -0.18
CA GLU A 72 -8.36 14.39 -0.66
C GLU A 72 -7.06 13.66 -0.34
N LYS A 73 -5.93 14.36 -0.44
CA LYS A 73 -4.60 13.88 -0.07
C LYS A 73 -4.52 13.60 1.43
N GLU A 74 -4.94 14.55 2.27
CA GLU A 74 -4.95 14.42 3.73
C GLU A 74 -5.85 13.25 4.16
N LEU A 75 -7.05 13.14 3.61
CA LEU A 75 -7.94 12.00 3.85
C LEU A 75 -7.32 10.66 3.40
N PHE A 76 -6.57 10.65 2.30
CA PHE A 76 -5.90 9.42 1.86
C PHE A 76 -4.79 9.01 2.82
N ASP A 77 -3.98 9.96 3.28
CA ASP A 77 -2.90 9.70 4.24
C ASP A 77 -3.45 9.15 5.56
N GLU A 78 -4.54 9.73 6.08
CA GLU A 78 -5.23 9.21 7.27
C GLU A 78 -5.72 7.77 7.09
N GLN A 79 -6.31 7.45 5.92
CA GLN A 79 -6.78 6.09 5.63
C GLN A 79 -5.62 5.10 5.47
N ALA A 80 -4.54 5.52 4.80
CA ALA A 80 -3.35 4.70 4.62
C ALA A 80 -2.62 4.45 5.95
N ASP A 81 -2.59 5.42 6.86
CA ASP A 81 -2.07 5.27 8.23
C ASP A 81 -2.88 4.24 9.02
N ALA A 82 -4.22 4.32 8.93
CA ALA A 82 -5.10 3.36 9.58
C ALA A 82 -4.91 1.94 9.05
N ALA A 83 -4.81 1.78 7.71
CA ALA A 83 -4.55 0.50 7.07
C ALA A 83 -3.18 -0.08 7.46
N LEU A 84 -2.13 0.74 7.47
CA LEU A 84 -0.79 0.32 7.88
C LEU A 84 -0.75 -0.11 9.35
N LYS A 85 -1.48 0.60 10.22
CA LYS A 85 -1.62 0.22 11.64
C LYS A 85 -2.33 -1.12 11.79
N ALA A 86 -3.44 -1.33 11.08
CA ALA A 86 -4.18 -2.60 11.09
C ALA A 86 -3.30 -3.75 10.60
N LEU A 87 -2.64 -3.57 9.45
CA LEU A 87 -1.72 -4.54 8.86
C LEU A 87 -0.60 -4.95 9.83
N ARG A 88 0.07 -3.99 10.47
CA ARG A 88 1.11 -4.27 11.47
C ARG A 88 0.56 -5.03 12.67
N GLY A 89 -0.64 -4.69 13.13
CA GLY A 89 -1.31 -5.37 14.24
C GLY A 89 -1.65 -6.83 13.93
N GLU A 90 -2.11 -7.11 12.71
CA GLU A 90 -2.48 -8.47 12.29
C GLU A 90 -1.27 -9.36 12.01
N LEU A 91 -0.23 -8.82 11.35
CA LEU A 91 0.99 -9.58 11.03
C LEU A 91 1.83 -9.91 12.27
N GLY A 92 1.82 -9.03 13.28
CA GLY A 92 2.53 -9.22 14.54
C GLY A 92 4.06 -9.27 14.39
N ASP A 93 4.73 -9.78 15.44
CA ASP A 93 6.18 -9.66 15.61
C ASP A 93 7.03 -10.45 14.60
N GLY A 94 6.43 -11.32 13.79
CA GLY A 94 7.14 -12.04 12.72
C GLY A 94 7.54 -11.16 11.54
N TRP A 95 6.99 -9.95 11.47
CA TRP A 95 7.05 -9.08 10.30
C TRP A 95 7.62 -7.70 10.64
N LYS A 96 8.24 -7.09 9.63
CA LYS A 96 8.60 -5.67 9.62
C LYS A 96 8.01 -5.03 8.38
N VAL A 97 6.96 -4.24 8.58
CA VAL A 97 6.36 -3.41 7.53
C VAL A 97 6.91 -2.00 7.64
N LEU A 98 7.75 -1.60 6.72
CA LEU A 98 8.36 -0.27 6.64
C LEU A 98 7.46 0.67 5.87
N ASP A 99 7.21 1.86 6.40
CA ASP A 99 6.49 2.90 5.66
C ASP A 99 7.46 3.62 4.74
N GLU A 100 7.27 3.49 3.43
CA GLU A 100 8.10 4.12 2.40
C GLU A 100 7.27 5.00 1.46
N ARG A 101 6.06 5.39 1.89
CA ARG A 101 5.27 6.39 1.15
C ARG A 101 6.04 7.71 1.06
N LEU A 102 5.94 8.33 -0.11
CA LEU A 102 6.43 9.69 -0.32
C LEU A 102 5.32 10.70 0.00
N PRO A 103 5.66 11.91 0.47
CA PRO A 103 4.69 13.01 0.54
C PRO A 103 4.21 13.39 -0.87
N TRP A 104 3.03 14.00 -0.93
CA TRP A 104 2.35 14.44 -2.16
C TRP A 104 3.06 15.54 -2.95
#